data_AF-A0A5C6UJA0-F1
#
_entry.id   AF-A0A5C6UJA0-F1
#
_cell.length_a   1.000
_cell.length_b   1.000
_cell.length_c   1.000
_cell.angle_alpha   90.00
_cell.angle_beta   90.00
_cell.angle_gamma   90.00
#
_symmetry.space_group_name_H-M   'P 1'
#
loop_
_entity.id
_entity.type
_entity.pdbx_description
1 polymer ?
#
loop_
_entity_poly.entity_id
_entity_poly.type
_entity_poly.pdbx_seq_one_letter_code
_entity_poly.pdbx_strand_id
1 'polypeptide(L)'
;MVVVSFMPRGESTTLPTPLWPSRWSLENYHELLVRRQFDGAWFDYRIVPALVNSIGVAAVSTALGLLLTVPAGYAFAKLRFRGRERGLQLLIASLVVPGQVAMLPLFLIFKELGLVNSYAGVILPSLAGIFAILFVRQATLAIPDEMLDAARIDGASEARIFRSIVLPLLTPIVVTLALFLFLGSWNDFLWPLIVLADQHLYTLPVAVAAIAREHAADGELMMAAAVVTTMPVLLLFLALQRYYLTGLLGGSIKG
;
A
#
# COMPACT_ATOMS: atom_id res chain seq x y z
N MET A 1 7.88 18.64 -11.43
CA MET A 1 8.59 17.55 -10.72
C MET A 1 9.72 16.95 -11.56
N VAL A 2 9.44 16.16 -12.61
CA VAL A 2 10.50 15.46 -13.38
C VAL A 2 11.55 16.43 -13.91
N VAL A 3 11.18 17.47 -14.66
CA VAL A 3 12.15 18.43 -15.21
C VAL A 3 12.97 19.12 -14.12
N VAL A 4 12.31 19.56 -13.05
CA VAL A 4 12.95 20.23 -11.90
C VAL A 4 13.93 19.32 -11.16
N SER A 5 13.67 18.01 -11.09
CA SER A 5 14.60 17.07 -10.46
C SER A 5 15.96 16.96 -11.17
N PHE A 6 16.02 17.35 -12.45
CA PHE A 6 17.26 17.39 -13.24
C PHE A 6 17.90 18.79 -13.31
N MET A 7 17.28 19.80 -12.69
CA MET A 7 17.85 21.14 -12.58
C MET A 7 19.00 21.15 -11.54
N PRO A 8 20.07 21.92 -11.76
CA PRO A 8 21.03 22.26 -10.71
C PRO A 8 20.35 22.97 -9.55
N ARG A 9 20.94 22.85 -8.36
CA ARG A 9 20.39 23.41 -7.12
C ARG A 9 20.17 24.92 -7.19
N GLY A 10 19.01 25.36 -6.71
CA GLY A 10 18.61 26.76 -6.65
C GLY A 10 18.07 27.32 -7.97
N GLU A 11 18.18 26.61 -9.10
CA GLU A 11 17.67 27.09 -10.40
C GLU A 11 16.15 27.24 -10.41
N SER A 12 15.43 26.35 -9.73
CA SER A 12 13.97 26.38 -9.63
C SER A 12 13.43 27.58 -8.84
N THR A 13 14.29 28.24 -8.07
CA THR A 13 13.94 29.43 -7.27
C THR A 13 14.14 30.75 -8.02
N THR A 14 14.68 30.70 -9.24
CA THR A 14 14.86 31.90 -10.07
C THR A 14 13.54 32.41 -10.64
N LEU A 15 13.42 33.74 -10.83
CA LEU A 15 12.24 34.39 -11.38
C LEU A 15 12.60 35.12 -12.69
N PRO A 16 11.93 34.81 -13.82
CA PRO A 16 10.90 33.79 -13.98
C PRO A 16 11.46 32.37 -13.89
N THR A 17 10.70 31.44 -13.31
CA THR A 17 11.13 30.04 -13.15
C THR A 17 11.36 29.41 -14.53
N PRO A 18 12.55 28.86 -14.81
CA PRO A 18 12.85 28.30 -16.12
C PRO A 18 12.02 27.05 -16.36
N LEU A 19 11.51 26.90 -17.59
CA LEU A 19 10.76 25.70 -17.99
C LEU A 19 11.68 24.50 -18.21
N TRP A 20 12.95 24.74 -18.56
CA TRP A 20 13.96 23.74 -18.87
C TRP A 20 15.23 24.02 -18.08
N PRO A 21 15.95 22.97 -17.65
CA PRO A 21 17.21 23.15 -16.94
C PRO A 21 18.24 23.81 -17.84
N SER A 22 19.05 24.73 -17.31
CA SER A 22 20.22 25.28 -18.02
C SER A 22 21.21 24.18 -18.40
N ARG A 23 21.33 23.16 -17.54
CA ARG A 23 22.06 21.92 -17.80
C ARG A 23 21.34 20.74 -17.15
N TRP A 24 21.20 19.65 -17.90
CA TRP A 24 20.69 18.40 -17.34
C TRP A 24 21.71 17.83 -16.36
N SER A 25 21.34 17.70 -15.09
CA SER A 25 22.19 17.19 -14.02
C SER A 25 21.57 15.99 -13.32
N LEU A 26 22.40 15.01 -12.96
CA LEU A 26 22.03 13.88 -12.09
C LEU A 26 22.43 14.11 -10.63
N GLU A 27 22.92 15.30 -10.30
CA GLU A 27 23.46 15.63 -8.98
C GLU A 27 22.45 15.35 -7.85
N ASN A 28 21.19 15.76 -8.01
CA ASN A 28 20.14 15.52 -7.00
C ASN A 28 19.89 14.03 -6.77
N TYR A 29 19.94 13.20 -7.83
CA TYR A 29 19.77 11.76 -7.71
C TYR A 29 21.00 11.08 -7.11
N HIS A 30 22.19 11.52 -7.49
CA HIS A 30 23.44 11.03 -6.92
C HIS A 30 23.51 11.35 -5.43
N GLU A 31 23.14 12.57 -5.05
CA GLU A 31 23.05 13.01 -3.67
C GLU A 31 22.08 12.18 -2.84
N LEU A 32 20.91 11.89 -3.41
CA LEU A 32 19.84 11.15 -2.75
C LEU A 32 20.15 9.65 -2.60
N LEU A 33 20.83 9.04 -3.56
CA LEU A 33 21.03 7.59 -3.66
C LEU A 33 22.42 7.12 -3.22
N VAL A 34 23.43 7.98 -3.26
CA VAL A 34 24.83 7.59 -3.00
C VAL A 34 25.27 8.06 -1.62
N ARG A 35 25.78 7.11 -0.84
CA ARG A 35 26.43 7.38 0.45
C ARG A 35 27.72 8.16 0.22
N ARG A 36 27.86 9.32 0.85
CA ARG A 36 29.05 10.18 0.74
C ARG A 36 29.78 10.26 2.07
N GLN A 37 31.08 10.49 1.99
CA GLN A 37 31.90 10.81 3.15
C GLN A 37 31.98 12.33 3.26
N PHE A 38 31.45 12.90 4.33
CA PHE A 38 31.49 14.33 4.63
C PHE A 38 32.15 14.51 6.00
N ASP A 39 33.23 15.29 6.06
CA ASP A 39 34.02 15.55 7.28
C ASP A 39 34.39 14.29 8.08
N GLY A 40 34.79 13.21 7.38
CA GLY A 40 35.21 11.96 8.00
C GLY A 40 34.07 11.05 8.47
N ALA A 41 32.82 11.49 8.40
CA ALA A 41 31.64 10.69 8.66
C ALA A 41 30.94 10.27 7.37
N TRP A 42 30.34 9.09 7.35
CA TRP A 42 29.51 8.65 6.23
C TRP A 42 28.10 9.21 6.39
N PHE A 43 27.66 10.01 5.43
CA PHE A 43 26.33 10.58 5.34
C PHE A 43 25.56 9.93 4.18
N ASP A 44 24.37 9.42 4.44
CA ASP A 44 23.40 9.03 3.43
C ASP A 44 21.98 9.41 3.87
N TYR A 45 21.14 9.80 2.92
CA TYR A 45 19.71 10.02 3.15
C TYR A 45 18.91 8.73 3.35
N ARG A 46 19.58 7.58 3.25
CA ARG A 46 19.03 6.24 3.51
C ARG A 46 17.82 5.89 2.66
N ILE A 47 17.68 6.53 1.50
CA ILE A 47 16.56 6.30 0.58
C ILE A 47 16.55 4.87 0.04
N VAL A 48 17.71 4.30 -0.29
CA VAL A 48 17.77 2.90 -0.79
C VAL A 48 17.29 1.90 0.27
N PRO A 49 17.79 1.94 1.53
CA PRO A 49 17.20 1.15 2.62
C PRO A 49 15.71 1.39 2.82
N ALA A 50 15.27 2.66 2.84
CA ALA A 50 13.86 3.01 3.05
C ALA A 50 12.95 2.52 1.91
N LEU A 51 13.46 2.50 0.68
CA LEU A 51 12.80 1.91 -0.48
C LEU A 51 12.59 0.40 -0.29
N VAL A 52 13.64 -0.31 0.15
CA VAL A 52 13.55 -1.76 0.45
C VAL A 52 12.57 -2.02 1.59
N ASN A 53 12.62 -1.22 2.67
CA ASN A 53 11.66 -1.28 3.77
C ASN A 53 10.24 -1.10 3.26
N SER A 54 9.97 -0.07 2.45
CA SER A 54 8.65 0.20 1.88
C SER A 54 8.15 -0.95 1.01
N ILE A 55 8.99 -1.48 0.12
CA ILE A 55 8.62 -2.62 -0.73
C ILE A 55 8.30 -3.84 0.14
N GLY A 56 9.15 -4.14 1.13
CA GLY A 56 8.98 -5.28 2.04
C GLY A 56 7.71 -5.17 2.87
N VAL A 57 7.50 -4.02 3.53
CA VAL A 57 6.29 -3.74 4.31
C VAL A 57 5.05 -3.82 3.44
N ALA A 58 5.03 -3.18 2.26
CA ALA A 58 3.88 -3.20 1.38
C ALA A 58 3.56 -4.61 0.84
N ALA A 59 4.58 -5.38 0.47
CA ALA A 59 4.40 -6.76 0.00
C ALA A 59 3.85 -7.68 1.09
N VAL A 60 4.41 -7.60 2.31
CA VAL A 60 3.96 -8.43 3.45
C VAL A 60 2.56 -8.02 3.90
N SER A 61 2.28 -6.73 4.04
CA SER A 61 0.93 -6.21 4.35
C SER A 61 -0.09 -6.68 3.32
N THR A 62 0.27 -6.65 2.03
CA THR A 62 -0.62 -7.11 0.95
C THR A 62 -0.87 -8.61 1.05
N ALA A 63 0.16 -9.42 1.18
CA ALA A 63 0.04 -10.88 1.24
C ALA A 63 -0.80 -11.33 2.44
N LEU A 64 -0.51 -10.80 3.63
CA LEU A 64 -1.26 -11.09 4.85
C LEU A 64 -2.69 -10.52 4.79
N GLY A 65 -2.84 -9.31 4.26
CA GLY A 65 -4.13 -8.67 4.05
C GLY A 65 -5.05 -9.50 3.16
N LEU A 66 -4.55 -9.98 2.01
CA LEU A 66 -5.31 -10.89 1.14
C LEU A 66 -5.64 -12.21 1.83
N LEU A 67 -4.66 -12.79 2.55
CA LEU A 67 -4.84 -14.06 3.25
C LEU A 67 -5.99 -13.99 4.28
N LEU A 68 -6.20 -12.85 4.92
CA LEU A 68 -7.26 -12.66 5.91
C LEU A 68 -8.56 -12.18 5.27
N THR A 69 -8.49 -11.20 4.38
CA THR A 69 -9.67 -10.48 3.88
C THR A 69 -10.39 -11.25 2.78
N VAL A 70 -9.70 -12.05 1.97
CA VAL A 70 -10.34 -12.86 0.91
C VAL A 70 -11.24 -13.96 1.50
N PRO A 71 -10.76 -14.81 2.44
CA PRO A 71 -11.63 -15.77 3.11
C PRO A 71 -12.73 -15.10 3.93
N ALA A 72 -12.45 -13.97 4.59
CA ALA A 72 -13.47 -13.23 5.34
C ALA A 72 -14.60 -12.74 4.41
N GLY A 73 -14.26 -12.13 3.28
CA GLY A 73 -15.23 -11.70 2.27
C GLY A 73 -16.07 -12.87 1.75
N TYR A 74 -15.46 -14.02 1.48
CA TYR A 74 -16.18 -15.26 1.13
C TYR A 74 -17.14 -15.69 2.23
N ALA A 75 -16.68 -15.75 3.48
CA ALA A 75 -17.51 -16.15 4.62
C ALA A 75 -18.72 -15.23 4.80
N PHE A 76 -18.53 -13.91 4.74
CA PHE A 76 -19.62 -12.93 4.86
C PHE A 76 -20.58 -12.92 3.66
N ALA A 77 -20.18 -13.42 2.50
CA ALA A 77 -21.02 -13.54 1.32
C ALA A 77 -21.82 -14.85 1.30
N LYS A 78 -21.16 -15.99 1.55
CA LYS A 78 -21.70 -17.33 1.22
C LYS A 78 -21.95 -18.22 2.42
N LEU A 79 -21.24 -18.04 3.53
CA LEU A 79 -21.44 -18.87 4.71
C LEU A 79 -22.57 -18.35 5.60
N ARG A 80 -23.26 -19.27 6.28
CA ARG A 80 -24.28 -18.96 7.29
C ARG A 80 -23.67 -19.23 8.65
N PHE A 81 -23.47 -18.19 9.44
CA PHE A 81 -22.96 -18.29 10.81
C PHE A 81 -23.67 -17.30 11.73
N ARG A 82 -23.69 -17.62 13.03
CA ARG A 82 -24.38 -16.81 14.03
C ARG A 82 -23.68 -15.44 14.15
N GLY A 83 -24.44 -14.37 14.01
CA GLY A 83 -23.93 -12.99 14.11
C GLY A 83 -23.43 -12.39 12.79
N ARG A 84 -23.53 -13.09 11.65
CA ARG A 84 -23.11 -12.59 10.33
C ARG A 84 -23.62 -11.19 10.00
N GLU A 85 -24.92 -10.96 10.16
CA GLU A 85 -25.56 -9.69 9.81
C GLU A 85 -25.11 -8.55 10.74
N ARG A 86 -25.07 -8.82 12.06
CA ARG A 86 -24.56 -7.85 13.04
C ARG A 86 -23.09 -7.51 12.79
N GLY A 87 -22.27 -8.51 12.46
CA GLY A 87 -20.87 -8.32 12.11
C GLY A 87 -20.72 -7.42 10.88
N LEU A 88 -21.51 -7.65 9.83
CA LEU A 88 -21.51 -6.81 8.63
C LEU A 88 -21.94 -5.36 8.94
N GLN A 89 -22.99 -5.19 9.73
CA GLN A 89 -23.46 -3.86 10.15
C GLN A 89 -22.40 -3.12 10.97
N LEU A 90 -21.70 -3.80 11.88
CA LEU A 90 -20.61 -3.22 12.67
C LEU A 90 -19.43 -2.81 11.79
N LEU A 91 -19.04 -3.66 10.83
CA LEU A 91 -17.99 -3.33 9.87
C LEU A 91 -18.36 -2.07 9.08
N ILE A 92 -19.57 -1.99 8.54
CA ILE A 92 -20.04 -0.81 7.79
C ILE A 92 -20.09 0.43 8.70
N ALA A 93 -20.63 0.32 9.92
CA ALA A 93 -20.70 1.43 10.87
C ALA A 93 -19.31 1.96 11.25
N SER A 94 -18.31 1.07 11.37
CA SER A 94 -16.94 1.46 11.71
C SER A 94 -16.23 2.26 10.61
N LEU A 95 -16.68 2.18 9.34
CA LEU A 95 -16.15 3.02 8.25
C LEU A 95 -16.47 4.51 8.43
N VAL A 96 -17.47 4.86 9.27
CA VAL A 96 -17.83 6.24 9.56
C VAL A 96 -16.78 6.91 10.47
N VAL A 97 -16.07 6.12 11.27
CA VAL A 97 -15.07 6.63 12.21
C VAL A 97 -13.77 6.95 11.44
N PRO A 98 -13.29 8.21 11.45
CA PRO A 98 -12.02 8.55 10.82
C PRO A 98 -10.87 7.84 11.53
N GLY A 99 -10.02 7.12 10.79
CA GLY A 99 -8.90 6.36 11.35
C GLY A 99 -7.93 7.22 12.18
N GLN A 100 -7.80 8.51 11.84
CA GLN A 100 -6.95 9.47 12.54
C GLN A 100 -7.39 9.71 13.99
N VAL A 101 -8.71 9.63 14.28
CA VAL A 101 -9.24 9.79 15.64
C VAL A 101 -8.84 8.58 16.52
N ALA A 102 -8.82 7.39 15.93
CA ALA A 102 -8.42 6.16 16.62
C ALA A 102 -6.89 6.00 16.74
N MET A 103 -6.11 6.90 16.14
CA MET A 103 -4.66 6.72 15.99
C MET A 103 -3.91 6.84 17.33
N LEU A 104 -4.28 7.80 18.19
CA LEU A 104 -3.66 7.94 19.52
C LEU A 104 -3.96 6.71 20.41
N PRO A 105 -5.23 6.27 20.57
CA PRO A 105 -5.53 5.02 21.29
C PRO A 105 -4.77 3.81 20.73
N LEU A 106 -4.72 3.67 19.40
CA LEU A 106 -4.01 2.57 18.75
C LEU A 106 -2.50 2.59 19.07
N PHE A 107 -1.88 3.76 19.03
CA PHE A 107 -0.47 3.94 19.41
C PHE A 107 -0.22 3.50 20.85
N LEU A 108 -1.09 3.87 21.80
CA LEU A 108 -0.94 3.48 23.21
C LEU A 108 -1.02 1.95 23.37
N ILE A 109 -1.97 1.30 22.70
CA ILE A 109 -2.08 -0.17 22.68
C ILE A 109 -0.80 -0.80 22.13
N PHE A 110 -0.29 -0.30 21.00
CA PHE A 110 0.91 -0.85 20.36
C PHE A 110 2.17 -0.61 21.20
N LYS A 111 2.21 0.50 21.95
CA LYS A 111 3.27 0.78 22.90
C LYS A 111 3.26 -0.22 24.06
N GLU A 112 2.10 -0.50 24.63
CA GLU A 112 1.94 -1.50 25.70
C GLU A 112 2.30 -2.92 25.22
N LEU A 113 1.97 -3.26 23.97
CA LEU A 113 2.32 -4.53 23.35
C LEU A 113 3.80 -4.62 22.92
N GLY A 114 4.59 -3.56 23.07
CA GLY A 114 5.99 -3.53 22.64
C GLY A 114 6.17 -3.60 21.11
N LEU A 115 5.16 -3.22 20.34
CA LEU A 115 5.16 -3.25 18.88
C LEU A 115 5.58 -1.92 18.25
N VAL A 116 5.71 -0.86 19.04
CA VAL A 116 6.28 0.43 18.59
C VAL A 116 7.72 0.22 18.14
N ASN A 117 8.13 0.97 17.12
CA ASN A 117 9.44 0.89 16.50
C ASN A 117 9.74 -0.51 15.90
N SER A 118 8.77 -1.10 15.22
CA SER A 118 8.91 -2.39 14.53
C SER A 118 8.09 -2.45 13.25
N TYR A 119 8.49 -3.30 12.29
CA TYR A 119 7.69 -3.53 11.08
C TYR A 119 6.33 -4.15 11.39
N ALA A 120 6.23 -5.00 12.43
CA ALA A 120 4.95 -5.55 12.88
C ALA A 120 4.00 -4.43 13.34
N GLY A 121 4.53 -3.41 14.02
CA GLY A 121 3.80 -2.22 14.42
C GLY A 121 3.19 -1.46 13.24
N VAL A 122 3.88 -1.44 12.10
CA VAL A 122 3.41 -0.82 10.86
C VAL A 122 2.36 -1.70 10.15
N ILE A 123 2.61 -3.01 10.07
CA ILE A 123 1.83 -3.93 9.25
C ILE A 123 0.48 -4.28 9.89
N LEU A 124 0.47 -4.64 11.17
CA LEU A 124 -0.68 -5.27 11.86
C LEU A 124 -2.00 -4.48 11.77
N PRO A 125 -2.04 -3.14 11.93
CA PRO A 125 -3.30 -2.40 11.89
C PRO A 125 -4.04 -2.49 10.55
N SER A 126 -3.31 -2.70 9.46
CA SER A 126 -3.86 -2.68 8.10
C SER A 126 -4.37 -4.04 7.62
N LEU A 127 -4.08 -5.13 8.35
CA LEU A 127 -4.27 -6.51 7.85
C LEU A 127 -5.74 -6.91 7.64
N ALA A 128 -6.65 -6.41 8.48
CA ALA A 128 -8.08 -6.74 8.42
C ALA A 128 -8.92 -5.55 7.92
N GLY A 129 -8.41 -4.85 6.90
CA GLY A 129 -9.07 -3.67 6.34
C GLY A 129 -10.52 -3.94 5.94
N ILE A 130 -11.45 -3.18 6.51
CA ILE A 130 -12.89 -3.35 6.30
C ILE A 130 -13.24 -3.21 4.81
N PHE A 131 -12.65 -2.24 4.13
CA PHE A 131 -12.81 -2.05 2.69
C PHE A 131 -12.48 -3.32 1.91
N ALA A 132 -11.37 -4.00 2.24
CA ALA A 132 -10.94 -5.21 1.56
C ALA A 132 -11.93 -6.38 1.77
N ILE A 133 -12.43 -6.55 3.00
CA ILE A 133 -13.46 -7.56 3.31
C ILE A 133 -14.72 -7.29 2.49
N LEU A 134 -15.21 -6.05 2.47
CA LEU A 134 -16.40 -5.68 1.71
C LEU A 134 -16.18 -5.79 0.20
N PHE A 135 -15.02 -5.39 -0.31
CA PHE A 135 -14.65 -5.49 -1.72
C PHE A 135 -14.74 -6.94 -2.21
N VAL A 136 -14.14 -7.88 -1.49
CA VAL A 136 -14.23 -9.31 -1.81
C VAL A 136 -15.65 -9.83 -1.64
N ARG A 137 -16.34 -9.44 -0.55
CA ARG A 137 -17.73 -9.85 -0.32
C ARG A 137 -18.62 -9.47 -1.49
N GLN A 138 -18.55 -8.23 -1.95
CA GLN A 138 -19.37 -7.73 -3.05
C GLN A 138 -19.12 -8.51 -4.35
N ALA A 139 -17.87 -8.81 -4.67
CA ALA A 139 -17.54 -9.65 -5.81
C ALA A 139 -18.02 -11.09 -5.65
N THR A 140 -17.91 -11.65 -4.45
CA THR A 140 -18.30 -13.04 -4.17
C THR A 140 -19.81 -13.25 -4.30
N LEU A 141 -20.63 -12.23 -4.02
CA LEU A 141 -22.08 -12.31 -4.18
C LEU A 141 -22.50 -12.63 -5.63
N ALA A 142 -21.68 -12.29 -6.63
CA ALA A 142 -21.96 -12.57 -8.04
C ALA A 142 -21.79 -14.05 -8.42
N ILE A 143 -21.15 -14.87 -7.58
CA ILE A 143 -20.98 -16.31 -7.83
C ILE A 143 -22.32 -17.00 -7.51
N PRO A 144 -22.93 -17.77 -8.43
CA PRO A 144 -24.20 -18.47 -8.16
C PRO A 144 -24.10 -19.46 -6.98
N ASP A 145 -25.13 -19.51 -6.13
CA ASP A 145 -25.14 -20.42 -4.96
C ASP A 145 -25.28 -21.88 -5.39
N GLU A 146 -25.99 -22.13 -6.49
CA GLU A 146 -26.23 -23.46 -7.07
C GLU A 146 -24.91 -24.16 -7.42
N MET A 147 -23.90 -23.39 -7.85
CA MET A 147 -22.57 -23.91 -8.15
C MET A 147 -21.86 -24.44 -6.89
N LEU A 148 -22.04 -23.76 -5.76
CA LEU A 148 -21.46 -24.18 -4.48
C LEU A 148 -22.24 -25.36 -3.89
N ASP A 149 -23.57 -25.36 -4.04
CA ASP A 149 -24.43 -26.45 -3.57
C ASP A 149 -24.18 -27.75 -4.36
N ALA A 150 -23.96 -27.67 -5.67
CA ALA A 150 -23.56 -28.84 -6.47
C ALA A 150 -22.24 -29.45 -5.95
N ALA A 151 -21.23 -28.62 -5.68
CA ALA A 151 -19.96 -29.09 -5.13
C ALA A 151 -20.12 -29.72 -3.72
N ARG A 152 -21.04 -29.22 -2.89
CA ARG A 152 -21.38 -29.83 -1.59
C ARG A 152 -22.03 -31.19 -1.75
N ILE A 153 -22.93 -31.35 -2.72
CA ILE A 153 -23.56 -32.64 -3.07
C ILE A 153 -22.50 -33.65 -3.52
N ASP A 154 -21.49 -33.21 -4.27
CA ASP A 154 -20.32 -34.01 -4.68
C ASP A 154 -19.34 -34.30 -3.52
N GLY A 155 -19.68 -33.92 -2.29
CA GLY A 155 -18.89 -34.18 -1.09
C GLY A 155 -17.67 -33.25 -0.89
N ALA A 156 -17.58 -32.13 -1.61
CA ALA A 156 -16.50 -31.18 -1.41
C ALA A 156 -16.66 -30.42 -0.09
N SER A 157 -15.60 -30.43 0.73
CA SER A 157 -15.52 -29.56 1.93
C SER A 157 -15.50 -28.06 1.54
N GLU A 158 -15.96 -27.19 2.43
CA GLU A 158 -15.93 -25.72 2.21
C GLU A 158 -14.54 -25.18 1.85
N ALA A 159 -13.48 -25.72 2.47
CA ALA A 159 -12.12 -25.32 2.13
C ALA A 159 -11.72 -25.71 0.70
N ARG A 160 -12.22 -26.87 0.21
CA ARG A 160 -12.02 -27.32 -1.17
C ARG A 160 -12.83 -26.46 -2.14
N ILE A 161 -14.09 -26.15 -1.81
CA ILE A 161 -14.95 -25.25 -2.60
C ILE A 161 -14.29 -23.89 -2.74
N PHE A 162 -13.84 -23.30 -1.62
CA PHE A 162 -13.17 -22.00 -1.62
C PHE A 162 -11.93 -22.02 -2.52
N ARG A 163 -11.02 -22.99 -2.36
CA ARG A 163 -9.75 -23.02 -3.10
C ARG A 163 -9.90 -23.40 -4.57
N SER A 164 -10.84 -24.28 -4.90
CA SER A 164 -10.94 -24.89 -6.25
C SER A 164 -11.95 -24.21 -7.15
N ILE A 165 -12.93 -23.50 -6.57
CA ILE A 165 -14.02 -22.86 -7.31
C ILE A 165 -13.98 -21.35 -7.09
N VAL A 166 -14.12 -20.91 -5.84
CA VAL A 166 -14.34 -19.49 -5.53
C VAL A 166 -13.08 -18.67 -5.79
N LEU A 167 -11.92 -19.10 -5.30
CA LEU A 167 -10.67 -18.36 -5.43
C LEU A 167 -10.24 -18.19 -6.91
N PRO A 168 -10.30 -19.21 -7.77
CA PRO A 168 -10.07 -19.04 -9.21
C PRO A 168 -10.99 -17.99 -9.86
N LEU A 169 -12.30 -18.04 -9.56
CA LEU A 169 -13.27 -17.07 -10.07
C LEU A 169 -13.00 -15.65 -9.55
N LEU A 170 -12.52 -15.52 -8.31
CA LEU A 170 -12.16 -14.25 -7.71
C LEU A 170 -10.77 -13.74 -8.11
N THR A 171 -9.96 -14.49 -8.88
CA THR A 171 -8.57 -14.10 -9.22
C THR A 171 -8.45 -12.66 -9.73
N PRO A 172 -9.29 -12.17 -10.69
CA PRO A 172 -9.19 -10.79 -11.17
C PRO A 172 -9.45 -9.75 -10.06
N ILE A 173 -10.37 -10.07 -9.15
CA ILE A 173 -10.73 -9.24 -8.01
C ILE A 173 -9.60 -9.24 -6.97
N VAL A 174 -9.02 -10.40 -6.69
CA VAL A 174 -7.88 -10.55 -5.77
C VAL A 174 -6.66 -9.77 -6.28
N VAL A 175 -6.36 -9.80 -7.59
CA VAL A 175 -5.28 -9.00 -8.19
C VAL A 175 -5.55 -7.50 -8.05
N THR A 176 -6.81 -7.09 -8.26
CA THR A 176 -7.20 -5.68 -8.10
C THR A 176 -7.07 -5.24 -6.64
N LEU A 177 -7.53 -6.06 -5.70
CA LEU A 177 -7.39 -5.81 -4.28
C LEU A 177 -5.92 -5.78 -3.84
N ALA A 178 -5.08 -6.67 -4.39
CA ALA A 178 -3.65 -6.69 -4.11
C ALA A 178 -3.00 -5.35 -4.43
N LEU A 179 -3.36 -4.73 -5.56
CA LEU A 179 -2.91 -3.38 -5.88
C LEU A 179 -3.39 -2.37 -4.85
N PHE A 180 -4.68 -2.37 -4.49
CA PHE A 180 -5.20 -1.40 -3.53
C PHE A 180 -4.51 -1.52 -2.16
N LEU A 181 -4.28 -2.74 -1.68
CA LEU A 181 -3.56 -2.98 -0.43
C LEU A 181 -2.09 -2.55 -0.53
N PHE A 182 -1.42 -2.87 -1.63
CA PHE A 182 -0.03 -2.47 -1.85
C PHE A 182 0.10 -0.95 -1.88
N LEU A 183 -0.72 -0.26 -2.67
CA LEU A 183 -0.72 1.20 -2.77
C LEU A 183 -1.11 1.85 -1.44
N GLY A 184 -2.06 1.27 -0.72
CA GLY A 184 -2.43 1.73 0.62
C GLY A 184 -1.24 1.70 1.57
N SER A 185 -0.53 0.57 1.63
CA SER A 185 0.67 0.44 2.48
C SER A 185 1.86 1.25 1.96
N TRP A 186 2.00 1.43 0.65
CA TRP A 186 3.07 2.20 0.02
C TRP A 186 2.94 3.70 0.32
N ASN A 187 1.72 4.22 0.22
CA ASN A 187 1.41 5.62 0.43
C ASN A 187 1.20 5.97 1.90
N ASP A 188 1.14 4.98 2.80
CA ASP A 188 0.97 5.25 4.21
C ASP A 188 2.17 6.00 4.77
N PHE A 189 1.87 7.12 5.40
CA PHE A 189 2.85 8.07 5.90
C PHE A 189 2.63 8.34 7.37
N LEU A 190 1.40 8.69 7.75
CA LEU A 190 1.10 9.16 9.10
C LEU A 190 1.34 8.09 10.16
N TRP A 191 0.89 6.86 9.93
CA TRP A 191 1.06 5.80 10.92
C TRP A 191 2.54 5.37 11.08
N PRO A 192 3.29 5.08 9.99
CA PRO A 192 4.72 4.83 10.06
C PRO A 192 5.51 5.95 10.75
N LEU A 193 5.17 7.22 10.45
CA LEU A 193 5.83 8.39 11.08
C LEU A 193 5.66 8.42 12.60
N ILE A 194 4.52 7.96 13.11
CA ILE A 194 4.21 7.97 14.55
C ILE A 194 4.79 6.76 15.25
N VAL A 195 4.74 5.58 14.61
CA VAL A 195 5.12 4.31 15.25
C VAL A 195 6.60 4.01 15.13
N LEU A 196 7.30 4.54 14.13
CA LEU A 196 8.73 4.31 13.92
C LEU A 196 9.57 5.43 14.51
N ALA A 197 10.51 5.08 15.38
CA ALA A 197 11.47 6.03 15.98
C ALA A 197 12.84 5.93 15.30
N ASP A 198 13.27 4.71 14.98
CA ASP A 198 14.55 4.42 14.35
C ASP A 198 14.50 4.67 12.84
N GLN A 199 15.37 5.55 12.35
CA GLN A 199 15.56 5.85 10.94
C GLN A 199 15.89 4.59 10.10
N HIS A 200 16.46 3.54 10.71
CA HIS A 200 16.74 2.27 10.04
C HIS A 200 15.46 1.54 9.59
N LEU A 201 14.34 1.81 10.25
CA LEU A 201 13.06 1.16 9.97
C LEU A 201 12.15 2.00 9.07
N TYR A 202 12.53 3.25 8.78
CA TYR A 202 11.68 4.18 8.03
C TYR A 202 11.26 3.59 6.70
N THR A 203 9.97 3.78 6.40
CA THR A 203 9.43 3.62 5.05
C THR A 203 9.84 4.82 4.20
N LEU A 204 9.83 4.66 2.88
CA LEU A 204 10.20 5.69 1.93
C LEU A 204 9.47 7.02 2.14
N PRO A 205 8.13 7.07 2.33
CA PRO A 205 7.44 8.34 2.62
C PRO A 205 7.96 9.03 3.89
N VAL A 206 8.26 8.28 4.94
CA VAL A 206 8.80 8.81 6.20
C VAL A 206 10.22 9.34 6.01
N ALA A 207 11.07 8.57 5.32
CA ALA A 207 12.43 8.99 5.00
C ALA A 207 12.44 10.29 4.19
N VAL A 208 11.61 10.38 3.14
CA VAL A 208 11.51 11.60 2.31
C VAL A 208 11.00 12.80 3.11
N ALA A 209 10.05 12.61 4.04
CA ALA A 209 9.59 13.69 4.90
C ALA A 209 10.66 14.17 5.89
N ALA A 210 11.55 13.29 6.35
CA ALA A 210 12.71 13.68 7.16
C ALA A 210 13.66 14.57 6.36
N ILE A 211 13.94 14.22 5.09
CA ILE A 211 14.76 15.04 4.18
C ILE A 211 14.09 16.39 3.95
N ALA A 212 12.78 16.41 3.66
CA ALA A 212 12.04 17.64 3.40
C ALA A 212 12.05 18.61 4.58
N ARG A 213 12.19 18.12 5.81
CA ARG A 213 12.33 18.95 7.01
C ARG A 213 13.71 19.61 7.09
N GLU A 214 14.76 18.91 6.69
CA GLU A 214 16.14 19.38 6.74
C GLU A 214 16.52 20.23 5.51
N HIS A 215 15.97 19.92 4.34
CA HIS A 215 16.32 20.49 3.04
C HIS A 215 15.12 21.20 2.39
N ALA A 216 14.29 21.86 3.20
CA ALA A 216 13.07 22.53 2.73
C ALA A 216 13.33 23.60 1.65
N ALA A 217 14.53 24.18 1.64
CA ALA A 217 14.97 25.16 0.65
C ALA A 217 15.45 24.53 -0.68
N ASP A 218 15.77 23.24 -0.69
CA ASP A 218 16.32 22.53 -1.86
C ASP A 218 15.19 21.91 -2.69
N GLY A 219 14.49 22.76 -3.45
CA GLY A 219 13.36 22.36 -4.28
C GLY A 219 13.70 21.25 -5.28
N GLU A 220 14.88 21.29 -5.90
CA GLU A 220 15.31 20.29 -6.89
C GLU A 220 15.55 18.91 -6.27
N LEU A 221 16.17 18.88 -5.08
CA LEU A 221 16.38 17.64 -4.34
C LEU A 221 15.04 17.03 -3.92
N MET A 222 14.06 17.84 -3.50
CA MET A 222 12.74 17.35 -3.12
C MET A 222 11.97 16.82 -4.32
N MET A 223 12.12 17.46 -5.48
CA MET A 223 11.53 16.95 -6.73
C MET A 223 12.17 15.62 -7.15
N ALA A 224 13.47 15.42 -6.95
CA ALA A 224 14.13 14.13 -7.17
C ALA A 224 13.62 13.04 -6.22
N ALA A 225 13.48 13.36 -4.92
CA ALA A 225 12.89 12.44 -3.94
C ALA A 225 11.46 12.02 -4.31
N ALA A 226 10.65 12.97 -4.82
CA ALA A 226 9.29 12.71 -5.25
C ALA A 226 9.23 11.83 -6.52
N VAL A 227 10.16 12.00 -7.48
CA VAL A 227 10.31 11.07 -8.62
C VAL A 227 10.63 9.66 -8.14
N VAL A 228 11.63 9.50 -7.26
CA VAL A 228 12.03 8.19 -6.72
C VAL A 228 10.88 7.51 -5.98
N THR A 229 10.08 8.28 -5.23
CA THR A 229 8.90 7.75 -4.52
C THR A 229 7.78 7.32 -5.46
N THR A 230 7.62 8.01 -6.59
CA THR A 230 6.55 7.74 -7.57
C THR A 230 6.90 6.59 -8.52
N MET A 231 8.18 6.39 -8.83
CA MET A 231 8.63 5.39 -9.82
C MET A 231 8.14 3.96 -9.55
N PRO A 232 8.24 3.40 -8.32
CA PRO A 232 7.81 2.03 -8.05
C PRO A 232 6.31 1.82 -8.27
N VAL A 233 5.50 2.82 -7.93
CA VAL A 233 4.05 2.81 -8.16
C VAL A 233 3.74 2.83 -9.66
N LEU A 234 4.43 3.67 -10.44
CA LEU A 234 4.29 3.71 -11.89
C LEU A 234 4.67 2.38 -12.54
N LEU A 235 5.80 1.79 -12.13
CA LEU A 235 6.26 0.50 -12.64
C LEU A 235 5.26 -0.62 -12.31
N LEU A 236 4.74 -0.64 -11.07
CA LEU A 236 3.73 -1.60 -10.65
C LEU A 236 2.43 -1.43 -11.45
N PHE A 237 1.97 -0.21 -11.64
CA PHE A 237 0.79 0.09 -12.44
C PHE A 237 0.96 -0.39 -13.89
N LEU A 238 2.08 -0.08 -14.54
CA LEU A 238 2.38 -0.52 -15.90
C LEU A 238 2.51 -2.05 -16.01
N ALA A 239 3.08 -2.70 -15.00
CA ALA A 239 3.19 -4.16 -14.95
C ALA A 239 1.81 -4.83 -14.80
N LEU A 240 0.91 -4.22 -14.04
CA LEU A 240 -0.41 -4.77 -13.74
C LEU A 240 -1.52 -4.28 -14.68
N GLN A 241 -1.26 -3.30 -15.56
CA GLN A 241 -2.25 -2.68 -16.46
C GLN A 241 -3.11 -3.68 -17.23
N ARG A 242 -2.51 -4.81 -17.65
CA ARG A 242 -3.19 -5.89 -18.38
C ARG A 242 -4.31 -6.56 -17.58
N TYR A 243 -4.16 -6.68 -16.27
CA TYR A 243 -5.13 -7.37 -15.41
C TYR A 243 -6.38 -6.51 -15.15
N TYR A 244 -6.23 -5.19 -15.04
CA TYR A 244 -7.37 -4.28 -14.88
C TYR A 244 -8.21 -4.20 -16.16
N LEU A 245 -7.57 -4.22 -17.33
CA LEU A 245 -8.25 -4.19 -18.63
C LEU A 245 -9.04 -5.47 -18.89
N THR A 246 -8.53 -6.65 -18.51
CA THR A 246 -9.28 -7.91 -18.63
C THR A 246 -10.47 -7.97 -17.67
N GLY A 247 -10.36 -7.44 -16.45
CA GLY A 247 -11.46 -7.40 -15.48
C GLY A 247 -12.62 -6.49 -15.88
N LEU A 248 -12.33 -5.33 -16.51
CA LEU A 248 -13.34 -4.40 -17.02
C LEU A 248 -14.02 -4.90 -18.30
N LEU A 249 -13.28 -5.59 -19.17
CA LEU A 249 -13.80 -6.08 -20.45
C LEU A 249 -14.46 -7.46 -20.35
N GLY A 250 -14.09 -8.28 -19.36
CA GLY A 250 -14.67 -9.61 -19.12
C GLY A 250 -16.14 -9.59 -18.68
N GLY A 251 -16.62 -8.47 -18.11
CA GLY A 251 -18.04 -8.25 -17.83
C GLY A 251 -18.85 -7.69 -19.01
N SER A 252 -18.20 -7.39 -20.15
CA SER A 252 -18.82 -6.76 -21.34
C SER A 252 -18.78 -7.62 -22.60
N ILE A 253 -18.48 -8.92 -22.47
CA ILE A 253 -18.60 -9.88 -23.57
C ILE A 253 -19.89 -10.72 -23.44
N LYS A 254 -20.94 -10.15 -24.05
CA LYS A 254 -22.07 -10.78 -24.76
C LYS A 254 -22.84 -11.91 -24.07
N GLY A 255 -24.02 -11.55 -23.57
CA GLY A 255 -25.15 -12.41 -23.24
C GLY A 255 -26.31 -11.56 -22.75
#